data_AF-A4GKH8-F1
#
_entry.id   AF-A4GKH8-F1
#
_cell.length_a   1.000
_cell.length_b   1.000
_cell.length_c   1.000
_cell.angle_alpha   90.00
_cell.angle_beta   90.00
_cell.angle_gamma   90.00
#
_symmetry.space_group_name_H-M   'P 1'
#
loop_
_entity.id
_entity.type
_entity.pdbx_description
1 polymer ?
#
loop_
_entity_poly.entity_id
_entity_poly.type
_entity_poly.pdbx_seq_one_letter_code
_entity_poly.pdbx_strand_id
1 'polypeptide(L)'
;LVASTNRGAKALSESGGVQTVLLKSGITRAPCVRMPSAVRAAELKAWIEDEANYAAVCDAFNSTSRFARLQECKVALAGRSVYIRFRCSSG
;
A
#
# COMPACT_ATOMS: atom_id res chain seq x y z
N LEU A 1 30.90 -0.40 -8.95
CA LEU A 1 29.88 -0.33 -7.87
C LEU A 1 30.53 -0.43 -6.48
N VAL A 2 31.08 -1.59 -6.10
CA VAL A 2 31.57 -1.89 -4.75
C VAL A 2 32.60 -0.89 -4.22
N ALA A 3 33.69 -0.61 -4.96
CA ALA A 3 34.74 0.30 -4.52
C ALA A 3 34.24 1.75 -4.30
N SER A 4 33.31 2.21 -5.13
CA SER A 4 32.73 3.56 -5.02
C SER A 4 31.82 3.69 -3.79
N THR A 5 30.94 2.71 -3.55
CA THR A 5 30.08 2.68 -2.36
C THR A 5 30.90 2.60 -1.08
N ASN A 6 31.98 1.81 -1.08
CA ASN A 6 32.86 1.68 0.09
C ASN A 6 33.55 3.00 0.45
N ARG A 7 34.06 3.75 -0.54
CA ARG A 7 34.65 5.06 -0.32
C ARG A 7 33.65 6.06 0.28
N GLY A 8 32.41 6.06 -0.21
CA GLY A 8 31.34 6.90 0.34
C GLY A 8 30.97 6.53 1.77
N ALA A 9 30.79 5.24 2.05
CA ALA A 9 30.52 4.74 3.39
C ALA A 9 31.65 5.10 4.38
N LYS A 10 32.91 5.01 3.95
CA LYS A 10 34.08 5.41 4.75
C LYS A 10 34.02 6.88 5.14
N ALA A 11 33.77 7.78 4.19
CA ALA A 11 33.66 9.21 4.45
C ALA A 11 32.50 9.55 5.41
N LEU A 12 31.33 8.92 5.24
CA LEU A 12 30.18 9.11 6.12
C LEU A 12 30.46 8.63 7.55
N SER A 13 31.11 7.46 7.69
CA SER A 13 31.50 6.92 9.01
C SER A 13 32.52 7.83 9.73
N GLU A 14 33.48 8.38 9.00
CA GLU A 14 34.47 9.32 9.57
C GLU A 14 33.88 10.70 9.89
N SER A 15 32.75 11.05 9.29
CA SER A 15 32.07 12.34 9.50
C SER A 15 30.98 12.29 10.59
N GLY A 16 30.99 11.27 11.45
CA GLY A 16 30.03 11.13 12.56
C GLY A 16 28.79 10.29 12.25
N GLY A 17 28.75 9.60 11.12
CA GLY A 17 27.68 8.67 10.75
C GLY A 17 26.47 9.34 10.08
N VAL A 18 25.40 8.57 9.93
CA VAL A 18 24.16 8.99 9.23
C VAL A 18 22.96 8.73 10.12
N GLN A 19 22.08 9.72 10.23
CA GLN A 19 20.77 9.56 10.86
C GLN A 19 19.70 9.35 9.79
N THR A 20 18.83 8.36 10.01
CA THR A 20 17.74 8.05 9.08
C THR A 20 16.43 7.88 9.84
N VAL A 21 15.32 8.19 9.16
CA VAL A 21 13.97 8.07 9.73
C VAL A 21 13.08 7.40 8.70
N LEU A 22 12.31 6.41 9.14
CA LEU A 22 11.30 5.74 8.30
C LEU A 22 9.98 6.49 8.38
N LEU A 23 9.62 7.21 7.30
CA LEU A 23 8.38 8.00 7.27
C LEU A 23 7.13 7.15 6.99
N LYS A 24 7.29 6.06 6.24
CA LYS A 24 6.19 5.18 5.84
C LYS A 24 6.70 3.79 5.50
N SER A 25 6.01 2.78 6.01
CA SER A 25 6.27 1.37 5.70
C SER A 25 5.00 0.69 5.21
N GLY A 26 5.12 -0.14 4.19
CA GLY A 26 4.04 -0.97 3.70
C GLY A 26 4.21 -1.33 2.22
N ILE A 27 3.77 -2.53 1.87
CA ILE A 27 3.72 -3.01 0.50
C ILE A 27 2.34 -2.75 -0.09
N THR A 28 2.24 -2.72 -1.43
CA THR A 28 0.97 -2.44 -2.10
C THR A 28 0.66 -3.43 -3.21
N ARG A 29 -0.63 -3.74 -3.37
CA ARG A 29 -1.18 -4.44 -4.54
C ARG A 29 -2.41 -3.69 -5.03
N ALA A 30 -2.51 -3.50 -6.35
CA ALA A 30 -3.59 -2.74 -6.98
C ALA A 30 -4.28 -3.53 -8.10
N PRO A 31 -5.22 -4.44 -7.78
CA PRO A 31 -6.07 -5.05 -8.80
C PRO A 31 -6.93 -4.02 -9.55
N CYS A 32 -7.25 -4.34 -10.80
CA CYS A 32 -8.24 -3.65 -11.61
C CYS A 32 -9.48 -4.53 -11.73
N VAL A 33 -10.61 -4.05 -11.22
CA VAL A 33 -11.92 -4.71 -11.29
C VAL A 33 -12.78 -3.99 -12.32
N ARG A 34 -13.36 -4.72 -13.26
CA ARG A 34 -14.21 -4.13 -14.31
C ARG A 34 -15.68 -4.36 -13.98
N MET A 35 -16.41 -3.26 -13.81
CA MET A 35 -17.84 -3.27 -13.49
C MET A 35 -18.69 -3.24 -14.78
N PRO A 36 -19.98 -3.61 -14.68
CA PRO A 36 -20.91 -3.52 -15.80
C PRO A 36 -21.07 -2.09 -16.33
N SER A 37 -21.07 -1.08 -15.46
CA SER A 37 -21.22 0.33 -15.80
C SER A 37 -20.37 1.22 -14.90
N ALA A 38 -20.21 2.49 -15.28
CA ALA A 38 -19.54 3.49 -14.45
C ALA A 38 -20.31 3.77 -13.14
N VAL A 39 -21.64 3.66 -13.16
CA VAL A 39 -22.48 3.80 -11.97
C VAL A 39 -22.17 2.68 -10.96
N ARG A 40 -22.12 1.43 -11.43
CA ARG A 40 -21.74 0.29 -10.58
C ARG A 40 -20.30 0.40 -10.05
N ALA A 41 -19.40 1.03 -10.81
CA ALA A 41 -18.04 1.32 -10.35
C ALA A 41 -18.01 2.38 -9.24
N ALA A 42 -18.83 3.43 -9.35
CA ALA A 42 -19.00 4.43 -8.30
C ALA A 42 -19.62 3.84 -7.02
N GLU A 43 -20.64 2.99 -7.16
CA GLU A 43 -21.25 2.29 -6.03
C GLU A 43 -20.25 1.37 -5.32
N LEU A 44 -19.40 0.65 -6.06
CA LEU A 44 -18.34 -0.17 -5.45
C LEU A 44 -17.34 0.68 -4.68
N LYS A 45 -16.93 1.83 -5.22
CA LYS A 45 -16.06 2.78 -4.52
C LYS A 45 -16.70 3.25 -3.22
N ALA A 46 -17.95 3.72 -3.27
CA ALA A 46 -18.69 4.17 -2.10
C ALA A 46 -18.86 3.04 -1.06
N TRP A 47 -19.12 1.81 -1.52
CA TRP A 47 -19.23 0.65 -0.65
C TRP A 47 -17.91 0.35 0.07
N ILE A 48 -16.76 0.40 -0.60
CA ILE A 48 -15.45 0.16 0.05
C ILE A 48 -15.06 1.30 1.01
N GLU A 49 -15.46 2.53 0.72
CA GLU A 49 -15.14 3.72 1.52
C GLU A 49 -16.04 3.89 2.75
N ASP A 50 -17.15 3.16 2.81
CA ASP A 50 -17.98 3.04 4.02
C ASP A 50 -17.24 2.26 5.11
N GLU A 51 -17.25 2.79 6.34
CA GLU A 51 -16.43 2.28 7.45
C GLU A 51 -16.80 0.83 7.85
N ALA A 52 -18.09 0.49 7.84
CA ALA A 52 -18.55 -0.84 8.20
C ALA A 52 -18.12 -1.89 7.16
N ASN A 53 -18.20 -1.53 5.88
CA ASN A 53 -17.76 -2.41 4.79
C ASN A 53 -16.24 -2.49 4.69
N TYR A 54 -15.51 -1.39 4.95
CA TYR A 54 -14.06 -1.39 5.04
C TYR A 54 -13.56 -2.37 6.11
N ALA A 55 -14.23 -2.45 7.26
CA ALA A 55 -13.91 -3.43 8.30
C ALA A 55 -14.00 -4.87 7.78
N ALA A 56 -15.07 -5.22 7.05
CA ALA A 56 -15.21 -6.53 6.44
C ALA A 56 -14.09 -6.84 5.42
N VAL A 57 -13.68 -5.85 4.62
CA VAL A 57 -12.54 -5.98 3.69
C VAL A 57 -11.23 -6.17 4.46
N CYS A 58 -11.05 -5.43 5.56
CA CYS A 58 -9.88 -5.53 6.43
C CYS A 58 -9.77 -6.91 7.07
N ASP A 59 -10.88 -7.45 7.60
CA ASP A 59 -10.92 -8.77 8.23
C ASP A 59 -10.62 -9.87 7.22
N ALA A 60 -11.25 -9.80 6.04
CA ALA A 60 -10.97 -10.74 4.96
C ALA A 60 -9.49 -10.70 4.56
N PHE A 61 -8.90 -9.50 4.39
CA PHE A 61 -7.49 -9.34 4.05
C PHE A 61 -6.58 -9.90 5.16
N ASN A 62 -6.81 -9.52 6.41
CA ASN A 62 -5.96 -9.87 7.55
C ASN A 62 -6.04 -11.36 7.89
N SER A 63 -7.15 -12.04 7.58
CA SER A 63 -7.30 -13.48 7.77
C SER A 63 -6.31 -14.31 6.94
N THR A 64 -5.78 -13.76 5.85
CA THR A 64 -4.91 -14.49 4.92
C THR A 64 -3.47 -14.62 5.39
N SER A 65 -3.04 -13.85 6.40
CA SER A 65 -1.67 -13.87 6.89
C SER A 65 -1.54 -13.37 8.32
N ARG A 66 -0.68 -14.01 9.10
CA ARG A 66 -0.34 -13.57 10.46
C ARG A 66 0.40 -12.23 10.50
N PHE A 67 1.09 -11.85 9.42
CA PHE A 67 1.91 -10.64 9.35
C PHE A 67 1.22 -9.49 8.59
N ALA A 68 0.37 -9.82 7.62
CA ALA A 68 -0.23 -8.80 6.78
C ALA A 68 -1.32 -8.05 7.55
N ARG A 69 -1.17 -6.74 7.72
CA ARG A 69 -2.23 -5.88 8.29
C ARG A 69 -2.58 -4.78 7.32
N LEU A 70 -3.82 -4.78 6.84
CA LEU A 70 -4.33 -3.75 5.95
C LEU A 70 -4.32 -2.40 6.69
N GLN A 71 -3.66 -1.42 6.08
CA GLN A 71 -3.51 -0.07 6.63
C GLN A 71 -4.34 0.96 5.88
N GLU A 72 -4.54 0.76 4.58
CA GLU A 72 -5.30 1.67 3.74
C GLU A 72 -5.78 0.94 2.49
N CYS A 73 -6.98 1.30 2.04
CA CYS A 73 -7.50 0.95 0.73
C CYS A 73 -7.81 2.24 -0.03
N LYS A 74 -7.11 2.49 -1.15
CA LYS A 74 -7.41 3.64 -2.03
C LYS A 74 -8.11 3.16 -3.28
N VAL A 75 -9.28 3.71 -3.58
CA VAL A 75 -10.06 3.35 -4.77
C VAL A 75 -10.04 4.49 -5.78
N ALA A 76 -9.54 4.20 -6.99
CA ALA A 76 -9.54 5.09 -8.14
C ALA A 76 -10.41 4.53 -9.27
N LEU A 77 -11.15 5.39 -9.96
CA LEU A 77 -12.07 5.01 -11.03
C LEU A 77 -11.56 5.49 -12.39
N ALA A 78 -11.73 4.66 -13.42
CA ALA A 78 -11.58 5.04 -14.82
C ALA A 78 -12.76 4.47 -15.62
N GLY A 79 -13.82 5.27 -15.78
CA GLY A 79 -15.09 4.82 -16.35
C GLY A 79 -15.68 3.67 -15.52
N ARG A 80 -15.81 2.48 -16.14
CA ARG A 80 -16.30 1.27 -15.45
C ARG A 80 -15.19 0.40 -14.83
N SER A 81 -13.93 0.85 -14.86
CA SER A 81 -12.81 0.16 -14.24
C SER A 81 -12.50 0.76 -12.86
N VAL A 82 -12.27 -0.10 -11.88
CA VAL A 82 -12.02 0.24 -10.48
C VAL A 82 -10.64 -0.28 -10.08
N TYR A 83 -9.73 0.61 -9.74
CA TYR A 83 -8.39 0.29 -9.26
C TYR A 83 -8.38 0.39 -7.75
N ILE A 84 -8.20 -0.74 -7.07
CA ILE A 84 -8.27 -0.82 -5.61
C ILE A 84 -6.86 -1.05 -5.09
N ARG A 85 -6.21 -0.03 -4.57
CA ARG A 85 -4.85 -0.11 -4.02
C ARG A 85 -4.91 -0.44 -2.53
N PHE A 86 -4.64 -1.69 -2.19
CA PHE A 86 -4.42 -2.14 -0.83
C PHE A 86 -2.99 -1.81 -0.41
N ARG A 87 -2.82 -1.16 0.75
CA ARG A 87 -1.53 -1.05 1.45
C ARG A 87 -1.60 -1.85 2.74
N CYS A 88 -0.62 -2.70 2.96
CA CYS A 88 -0.48 -3.41 4.23
C CYS A 88 0.95 -3.34 4.78
N SER A 89 1.10 -3.51 6.09
CA SER A 89 2.37 -3.95 6.67
C SER A 89 2.57 -5.44 6.39
N SER A 90 3.81 -5.92 6.46
CA SER A 90 4.17 -7.31 6.15
C SER A 90 5.00 -8.00 7.25
N GLY A 91 4.95 -7.46 8.47
CA GLY A 91 5.92 -7.77 9.53
C GLY A 91 7.18 -6.91 9.41
#